data_AF-A0A517XWW3-F1
#
_entry.id   AF-A0A517XWW3-F1
#
_cell.length_a   1.000
_cell.length_b   1.000
_cell.length_c   1.000
_cell.angle_alpha   90.00
_cell.angle_beta   90.00
_cell.angle_gamma   90.00
#
_symmetry.space_group_name_H-M   'P 1'
#
loop_
_entity.id
_entity.type
_entity.pdbx_description
1 polymer ?
#
loop_
_entity_poly.entity_id
_entity_poly.type
_entity_poly.pdbx_seq_one_letter_code
_entity_poly.pdbx_strand_id
1 'polypeptide(L)'
;MTPLYRDSRYTFRFADDRRIDRVRVEGVPSGSRVTVYRLVGEEPGDVLTRSLAGADGWVELPEPILVRAGDGFVAVAGALIRDETPADEPAVRAVVRAAFGRGDEADLVDSLRSGGYVRAAFVAELDGEVVGYVLFTRLPVESATGVIEALALAPMAVAPGRQRQGVGADLLRAALDACRGRGHRAVVVLGHADYYPRFGFSAALAERLRSPFPGPHFMALELVPGALAGFEGQVFYAPPFGVG
;
A
#
# COMPACT_ATOMS: atom_id res chain seq x y z
N MET A 1 16.61 -12.80 25.65
CA MET A 1 15.66 -11.76 26.05
C MET A 1 16.00 -10.49 25.30
N THR A 2 15.21 -10.12 24.31
CA THR A 2 15.34 -8.81 23.64
C THR A 2 14.92 -7.73 24.64
N PRO A 3 15.69 -6.64 24.83
CA PRO A 3 15.30 -5.55 25.73
C PRO A 3 13.96 -4.91 25.32
N LEU A 4 13.10 -4.61 26.31
CA LEU A 4 11.75 -4.06 26.14
C LEU A 4 11.66 -2.76 25.30
N TYR A 5 12.76 -2.01 25.13
CA TYR A 5 12.75 -0.76 24.35
C TYR A 5 12.81 -0.98 22.82
N ARG A 6 12.90 -2.23 22.36
CA ARG A 6 12.75 -2.60 20.93
C ARG A 6 11.39 -3.20 20.60
N ASP A 7 10.46 -3.23 21.55
CA ASP A 7 9.13 -3.77 21.31
C ASP A 7 8.24 -2.71 20.67
N SER A 8 7.85 -2.92 19.41
CA SER A 8 6.90 -2.05 18.70
C SER A 8 5.45 -2.25 19.16
N ARG A 9 5.25 -3.12 20.16
CA ARG A 9 3.96 -3.46 20.79
C ARG A 9 3.81 -2.71 22.11
N TYR A 10 2.87 -1.78 22.14
CA TYR A 10 2.55 -0.98 23.32
C TYR A 10 1.37 -1.61 24.01
N THR A 11 1.60 -2.25 25.15
CA THR A 11 0.56 -2.97 25.89
C THR A 11 -0.10 -2.06 26.92
N PHE A 12 -1.42 -2.07 26.95
CA PHE A 12 -2.24 -1.31 27.89
C PHE A 12 -3.17 -2.27 28.63
N ARG A 13 -3.27 -2.10 29.96
CA ARG A 13 -4.26 -2.77 30.80
C ARG A 13 -4.92 -1.74 31.70
N PHE A 14 -6.23 -1.86 31.87
CA PHE A 14 -7.02 -0.90 32.62
C PHE A 14 -7.69 -1.60 33.80
N ALA A 15 -7.64 -0.95 34.97
CA ALA A 15 -8.22 -1.46 36.20
C ALA A 15 -9.75 -1.31 36.24
N ASP A 16 -10.28 -0.33 35.51
CA ASP A 16 -11.70 0.03 35.48
C ASP A 16 -12.23 0.09 34.04
N ASP A 17 -13.55 0.08 33.91
CA ASP A 17 -14.24 0.27 32.64
C ASP A 17 -14.03 1.69 32.12
N ARG A 18 -13.62 1.84 30.86
CA ARG A 18 -13.31 3.15 30.27
C ARG A 18 -13.63 3.19 28.78
N ARG A 19 -14.01 4.37 28.30
CA ARG A 19 -14.01 4.70 26.87
C ARG A 19 -12.66 5.31 26.50
N ILE A 20 -12.03 4.82 25.45
CA ILE A 20 -10.76 5.30 24.93
C ILE A 20 -10.99 5.86 23.54
N ASP A 21 -10.82 7.17 23.38
CA ASP A 21 -10.93 7.86 22.10
C ASP A 21 -9.56 8.00 21.40
N ARG A 22 -8.45 7.85 22.13
CA ARG A 22 -7.08 7.95 21.61
C ARG A 22 -6.06 7.16 22.42
N VAL A 23 -4.99 6.71 21.77
CA VAL A 23 -3.84 6.06 22.42
C VAL A 23 -2.55 6.81 22.13
N ARG A 24 -1.62 6.81 23.08
CA ARG A 24 -0.29 7.41 22.89
C ARG A 24 0.72 6.33 22.56
N VAL A 25 1.49 6.55 21.50
CA VAL A 25 2.50 5.60 20.99
C VAL A 25 3.81 6.36 20.77
N GLU A 26 4.76 6.20 21.69
CA GLU A 26 6.00 6.99 21.69
C GLU A 26 7.02 6.45 20.70
N GLY A 27 7.73 7.33 19.98
CA GLY A 27 8.78 6.93 19.03
C GLY A 27 8.27 6.44 17.67
N VAL A 28 6.95 6.47 17.45
CA VAL A 28 6.35 6.14 16.15
C VAL A 28 6.32 7.38 15.25
N PRO A 29 6.89 7.34 14.03
CA PRO A 29 6.85 8.48 13.12
C PRO A 29 5.42 8.90 12.79
N SER A 30 5.19 10.21 12.67
CA SER A 30 3.91 10.76 12.21
C SER A 30 3.52 10.18 10.85
N GLY A 31 2.25 9.81 10.69
CA GLY A 31 1.73 9.16 9.49
C GLY A 31 1.97 7.65 9.44
N SER A 32 2.70 7.06 10.39
CA SER A 32 2.79 5.60 10.49
C SER A 32 1.44 5.04 10.89
N ARG A 33 1.05 3.92 10.26
CA ARG A 33 -0.20 3.25 10.62
C ARG A 33 -0.03 2.56 11.97
N VAL A 34 -0.98 2.78 12.88
CA VAL A 34 -1.07 2.06 14.15
C VAL A 34 -2.33 1.19 14.13
N THR A 35 -2.15 -0.10 14.44
CA THR A 35 -3.28 -1.03 14.61
C THR A 35 -3.41 -1.37 16.08
N VAL A 36 -4.61 -1.19 16.63
CA VAL A 36 -4.93 -1.56 18.01
C VAL A 36 -5.65 -2.91 18.00
N TYR A 37 -5.15 -3.84 18.80
CA TYR A 37 -5.72 -5.17 18.97
C TYR A 37 -6.20 -5.37 20.40
N ARG A 38 -7.23 -6.20 20.56
CA ARG A 38 -7.53 -6.83 21.85
C ARG A 38 -6.49 -7.93 22.09
N LEU A 39 -5.99 -8.04 23.32
CA LEU A 39 -5.11 -9.15 23.69
C LEU A 39 -5.92 -10.40 24.00
N VAL A 40 -5.40 -11.56 23.55
CA VAL A 40 -5.84 -12.88 23.97
C VAL A 40 -4.66 -13.52 24.70
N GLY A 41 -4.67 -13.44 26.03
CA GLY A 41 -3.49 -13.72 26.85
C GLY A 41 -2.43 -12.63 26.67
N GLU A 42 -1.29 -12.98 26.09
CA GLU A 42 -0.18 -12.05 25.78
C GLU A 42 -0.03 -11.74 24.28
N GLU A 43 -0.84 -12.37 23.42
CA GLU A 43 -0.75 -12.19 21.98
C GLU A 43 -1.87 -11.28 21.44
N PRO A 44 -1.60 -10.54 20.33
CA PRO A 44 -2.64 -9.80 19.62
C PRO A 44 -3.72 -10.74 19.06
N GLY A 45 -4.98 -10.47 19.41
CA GLY A 45 -6.17 -11.14 18.87
C GLY A 45 -6.89 -10.26 17.85
N ASP A 46 -8.16 -9.93 18.10
CA ASP A 46 -8.99 -9.18 17.17
C ASP A 46 -8.51 -7.73 17.00
N VAL A 47 -8.52 -7.26 15.75
CA VAL A 47 -8.28 -5.85 15.43
C VAL A 47 -9.48 -5.03 15.87
N LEU A 48 -9.24 -4.05 16.73
CA LEU A 48 -10.25 -3.12 17.19
C LEU A 48 -10.33 -1.90 16.28
N THR A 49 -9.18 -1.34 15.90
CA THR A 49 -9.14 -0.17 15.00
C THR A 49 -7.78 0.01 14.36
N ARG A 50 -7.75 0.82 13.31
CA ARG A 50 -6.55 1.24 12.58
C ARG A 50 -6.61 2.74 12.37
N SER A 51 -5.54 3.44 12.69
CA SER A 51 -5.43 4.89 12.50
C SER A 51 -3.98 5.27 12.23
N LEU A 52 -3.70 6.56 12.07
CA LEU A 52 -2.36 7.10 11.84
C LEU A 52 -1.85 7.78 13.10
N ALA A 53 -0.54 7.63 13.37
CA ALA A 53 0.13 8.40 14.40
C ALA A 53 0.18 9.89 14.03
N GLY A 54 -0.25 10.75 14.96
CA GLY A 54 -0.08 12.19 14.87
C GLY A 54 1.34 12.62 15.20
N ALA A 55 1.65 13.90 14.93
CA ALA A 55 2.97 14.47 15.17
C ALA A 55 3.36 14.56 16.67
N ASP A 56 2.37 14.50 17.55
CA ASP A 56 2.50 14.52 19.01
C ASP A 56 2.55 13.11 19.63
N GLY A 57 2.57 12.06 18.80
CA GLY A 57 2.54 10.66 19.22
C GLY A 57 1.16 10.17 19.67
N TRP A 58 0.11 10.99 19.53
CA TRP A 58 -1.27 10.54 19.75
C TRP A 58 -1.83 9.91 18.48
N VAL A 59 -2.56 8.82 18.67
CA VAL A 59 -3.33 8.13 17.63
C VAL A 59 -4.80 8.30 18.01
N GLU A 60 -5.49 9.19 17.29
CA GLU A 60 -6.93 9.38 17.44
C GLU A 60 -7.66 8.18 16.84
N LEU A 61 -8.61 7.61 17.59
CA LEU A 61 -9.36 6.43 17.17
C LEU A 61 -10.66 6.89 16.50
N PRO A 62 -10.92 6.50 15.24
CA PRO A 62 -12.13 6.91 14.53
C PRO A 62 -13.40 6.41 15.23
N GLU A 63 -13.31 5.24 15.85
CA GLU A 63 -14.33 4.70 16.74
C GLU A 63 -13.71 4.42 18.11
N PRO A 64 -14.29 4.98 19.19
CA PRO A 64 -13.73 4.78 20.51
C PRO A 64 -13.90 3.36 21.01
N ILE A 65 -12.85 2.85 21.66
CA ILE A 65 -12.81 1.50 22.19
C ILE A 65 -13.44 1.51 23.59
N LEU A 66 -14.39 0.61 23.82
CA LEU A 66 -14.91 0.32 25.14
C LEU A 66 -14.05 -0.75 25.80
N VAL A 67 -13.40 -0.37 26.87
CA VAL A 67 -12.53 -1.22 27.68
C VAL A 67 -13.26 -1.64 28.93
N ARG A 68 -13.22 -2.94 29.24
CA ARG A 68 -13.66 -3.46 30.54
C ARG A 68 -12.47 -3.67 31.47
N ALA A 69 -12.71 -3.61 32.76
CA ALA A 69 -11.73 -3.95 33.79
C ALA A 69 -11.10 -5.33 33.50
N GLY A 70 -9.75 -5.37 33.45
CA GLY A 70 -8.99 -6.59 33.17
C GLY A 70 -8.74 -6.89 31.68
N ASP A 71 -9.37 -6.17 30.76
CA ASP A 71 -9.04 -6.28 29.33
C ASP A 71 -7.59 -5.80 29.08
N GLY A 72 -6.89 -6.52 28.20
CA GLY A 72 -5.60 -6.11 27.67
C GLY A 72 -5.72 -5.68 26.21
N PHE A 73 -4.92 -4.69 25.83
CA PHE A 73 -4.83 -4.18 24.47
C PHE A 73 -3.39 -3.97 24.07
N VAL A 74 -3.14 -4.02 22.77
CA VAL A 74 -1.83 -3.73 22.22
C VAL A 74 -1.96 -2.84 20.99
N ALA A 75 -1.23 -1.73 20.98
CA ALA A 75 -1.04 -0.92 19.79
C ALA A 75 0.25 -1.35 19.10
N VAL A 76 0.17 -1.64 17.80
CA VAL A 76 1.32 -2.06 16.99
C VAL A 76 1.52 -1.06 15.86
N ALA A 77 2.71 -0.48 15.81
CA ALA A 77 3.14 0.39 14.72
C ALA A 77 3.46 -0.44 13.47
N GLY A 78 2.91 -0.01 12.33
CA GLY A 78 3.24 -0.49 11.00
C GLY A 78 4.19 0.47 10.29
N ALA A 79 4.44 0.18 9.01
CA ALA A 79 5.32 1.01 8.19
C ALA A 79 4.76 2.43 7.98
N LEU A 80 5.66 3.41 7.93
CA LEU A 80 5.39 4.74 7.40
C LEU A 80 5.30 4.65 5.88
N ILE A 81 4.18 5.10 5.30
CA ILE A 81 4.04 5.17 3.85
C ILE A 81 4.23 6.60 3.40
N ARG A 82 5.14 6.81 2.44
CA ARG A 82 5.48 8.13 1.91
C ARG A 82 5.84 8.05 0.43
N ASP A 83 5.84 9.20 -0.24
CA ASP A 83 6.39 9.30 -1.59
C ASP A 83 7.86 8.85 -1.63
N GLU A 84 8.22 8.20 -2.73
CA GLU A 84 9.61 7.95 -3.09
C GLU A 84 10.33 9.29 -3.31
N THR A 85 11.56 9.38 -2.83
CA THR A 85 12.50 10.47 -3.13
C THR A 85 13.73 9.92 -3.86
N PRO A 86 14.53 10.77 -4.55
CA PRO A 86 15.76 10.31 -5.21
C PRO A 86 16.77 9.64 -4.25
N ALA A 87 16.71 9.95 -2.95
CA ALA A 87 17.57 9.32 -1.95
C ALA A 87 17.19 7.85 -1.68
N ASP A 88 15.96 7.44 -2.00
CA ASP A 88 15.47 6.08 -1.78
C ASP A 88 15.89 5.12 -2.90
N GLU A 89 16.34 5.61 -4.06
CA GLU A 89 16.59 4.78 -5.25
C GLU A 89 17.50 3.57 -4.98
N PRO A 90 18.62 3.68 -4.24
CA PRO A 90 19.44 2.51 -3.90
C PRO A 90 18.69 1.48 -3.05
N ALA A 91 17.89 1.93 -2.08
CA ALA A 91 17.12 1.05 -1.20
C ALA A 91 15.94 0.41 -1.93
N VAL A 92 15.24 1.15 -2.79
CA VAL A 92 14.20 0.65 -3.69
C VAL A 92 14.77 -0.44 -4.60
N ARG A 93 15.92 -0.19 -5.24
CA ARG A 93 16.61 -1.18 -6.08
C ARG A 93 16.91 -2.47 -5.31
N ALA A 94 17.38 -2.35 -4.07
CA ALA A 94 17.65 -3.50 -3.20
C ALA A 94 16.37 -4.28 -2.84
N VAL A 95 15.29 -3.60 -2.45
CA VAL A 95 14.00 -4.23 -2.10
C VAL A 95 13.37 -4.92 -3.31
N VAL A 96 13.37 -4.28 -4.48
CA VAL A 96 12.81 -4.87 -5.72
C VAL A 96 13.60 -6.12 -6.09
N ARG A 97 14.95 -6.06 -6.09
CA ARG A 97 15.78 -7.24 -6.36
C ARG A 97 15.52 -8.38 -5.37
N ALA A 98 15.43 -8.06 -4.08
CA ALA A 98 15.18 -9.06 -3.05
C ALA A 98 13.79 -9.70 -3.17
N ALA A 99 12.76 -8.92 -3.53
CA ALA A 99 11.38 -9.41 -3.65
C ALA A 99 11.18 -10.33 -4.86
N PHE A 100 11.84 -10.04 -5.99
CA PHE A 100 11.69 -10.79 -7.24
C PHE A 100 12.79 -11.85 -7.47
N GLY A 101 13.89 -11.79 -6.70
CA GLY A 101 15.02 -12.73 -6.80
C GLY A 101 15.91 -12.54 -8.03
N ARG A 102 15.67 -11.51 -8.85
CA ARG A 102 16.41 -11.20 -10.08
C ARG A 102 16.58 -9.68 -10.27
N GLY A 103 17.40 -9.30 -11.25
CA GLY A 103 17.73 -7.90 -11.56
C GLY A 103 16.69 -7.19 -12.43
N ASP A 104 15.98 -7.94 -13.28
CA ASP A 104 15.16 -7.41 -14.38
C ASP A 104 14.12 -6.39 -13.92
N GLU A 105 13.38 -6.67 -12.84
CA GLU A 105 12.38 -5.73 -12.32
C GLU A 105 12.99 -4.42 -11.80
N ALA A 106 14.20 -4.48 -11.24
CA ALA A 106 14.86 -3.29 -10.75
C ALA A 106 15.43 -2.45 -11.91
N ASP A 107 15.92 -3.11 -12.96
CA ASP A 107 16.36 -2.44 -14.19
C ASP A 107 15.17 -1.85 -14.96
N LEU A 108 14.00 -2.49 -14.90
CA LEU A 108 12.74 -1.94 -15.40
C LEU A 108 12.36 -0.66 -14.67
N VAL A 109 12.42 -0.64 -13.33
CA VAL A 109 12.14 0.57 -12.53
C VAL A 109 13.05 1.72 -12.94
N ASP A 110 14.35 1.48 -13.06
CA ASP A 110 15.32 2.50 -13.46
C ASP A 110 15.06 3.00 -14.91
N SER A 111 14.65 2.11 -15.81
CA SER A 111 14.27 2.45 -17.18
C SER A 111 12.98 3.28 -17.24
N LEU A 112 11.99 2.96 -16.41
CA LEU A 112 10.74 3.72 -16.31
C LEU A 112 10.98 5.12 -15.73
N ARG A 113 11.87 5.23 -14.73
CA ARG A 113 12.28 6.50 -14.12
C ARG A 113 13.01 7.39 -15.13
N SER A 114 14.07 6.88 -15.75
CA SER A 114 14.87 7.62 -16.73
C SER A 114 14.08 8.01 -17.98
N GLY A 115 13.08 7.21 -18.38
CA GLY A 115 12.17 7.51 -19.48
C GLY A 115 11.02 8.48 -19.16
N GLY A 116 10.88 8.96 -17.92
CA GLY A 116 9.84 9.93 -17.56
C GLY A 116 8.41 9.35 -17.49
N TYR A 117 8.29 8.03 -17.38
CA TYR A 117 6.99 7.34 -17.36
C TYR A 117 6.34 7.29 -15.98
N VAL A 118 7.11 7.52 -14.93
CA VAL A 118 6.64 7.50 -13.54
C VAL A 118 5.62 8.63 -13.32
N ARG A 119 4.52 8.30 -12.63
CA ARG A 119 3.47 9.25 -12.24
C ARG A 119 3.32 9.33 -10.73
N ALA A 120 3.51 8.21 -10.04
CA ALA A 120 3.62 8.18 -8.59
C ALA A 120 4.43 6.95 -8.18
N ALA A 121 5.16 7.06 -7.08
CA ALA A 121 5.89 5.97 -6.50
C ALA A 121 5.95 6.16 -4.98
N PHE A 122 5.81 5.07 -4.24
CA PHE A 122 5.73 5.13 -2.78
C PHE A 122 6.59 4.05 -2.16
N VAL A 123 7.16 4.37 -1.00
CA VAL A 123 7.92 3.44 -0.17
C VAL A 123 7.19 3.17 1.13
N ALA A 124 7.34 1.94 1.62
CA ALA A 124 7.04 1.59 3.00
C ALA A 124 8.33 1.59 3.80
N GLU A 125 8.43 2.44 4.81
CA GLU A 125 9.58 2.56 5.69
C GLU A 125 9.26 1.98 7.07
N LEU A 126 10.16 1.16 7.61
CA LEU A 126 10.08 0.61 8.96
C LEU A 126 11.45 0.72 9.61
N ASP A 127 11.52 1.27 10.82
CA ASP A 127 12.78 1.47 11.55
C ASP A 127 13.86 2.24 10.75
N GLY A 128 13.43 3.17 9.88
CA GLY A 128 14.32 3.95 9.00
C GLY A 128 14.76 3.22 7.73
N GLU A 129 14.31 1.99 7.52
CA GLU A 129 14.64 1.20 6.33
C GLU A 129 13.46 1.09 5.37
N VAL A 130 13.71 1.29 4.07
CA VAL A 130 12.72 0.98 3.04
C VAL A 130 12.55 -0.53 2.96
N VAL A 131 11.34 -1.01 3.24
CA VAL A 131 10.96 -2.43 3.26
C VAL A 131 9.93 -2.80 2.21
N GLY A 132 9.36 -1.82 1.51
CA GLY A 132 8.40 -2.04 0.44
C GLY A 132 8.39 -0.89 -0.56
N TYR A 133 7.94 -1.20 -1.78
CA TYR A 133 7.89 -0.27 -2.90
C TYR A 133 6.69 -0.55 -3.78
N VAL A 134 6.05 0.51 -4.29
CA VAL A 134 5.02 0.41 -5.33
C VAL A 134 5.20 1.53 -6.34
N LEU A 135 5.11 1.18 -7.61
CA LEU A 135 5.30 2.11 -8.73
C LEU A 135 4.03 2.19 -9.58
N PHE A 136 3.65 3.43 -9.91
CA PHE A 136 2.59 3.76 -10.85
C PHE A 136 3.17 4.54 -12.03
N THR A 137 2.99 4.01 -13.23
CA THR A 137 3.46 4.62 -14.47
C THR A 137 2.30 4.99 -15.38
N ARG A 138 2.55 5.91 -16.31
CA ARG A 138 1.55 6.33 -17.30
C ARG A 138 1.06 5.13 -18.11
N LEU A 139 -0.26 4.99 -18.24
CA LEU A 139 -0.91 3.99 -19.09
C LEU A 139 -2.09 4.63 -19.84
N PRO A 140 -1.85 5.22 -21.03
CA PRO A 140 -2.93 5.72 -21.87
C PRO A 140 -3.85 4.58 -22.28
N VAL A 141 -5.15 4.86 -22.20
CA VAL A 141 -6.20 4.00 -22.74
C VAL A 141 -6.88 4.76 -23.87
N GLU A 142 -6.67 4.33 -25.11
CA GLU A 142 -7.22 5.02 -26.28
C GLU A 142 -8.48 4.32 -26.79
N SER A 143 -9.51 5.10 -27.10
CA SER A 143 -10.77 4.65 -27.69
C SER A 143 -11.18 5.58 -28.84
N ALA A 144 -12.22 5.21 -29.59
CA ALA A 144 -12.81 6.09 -30.61
C ALA A 144 -13.37 7.40 -30.02
N THR A 145 -13.68 7.43 -28.72
CA THR A 145 -14.29 8.57 -28.03
C THR A 145 -13.30 9.44 -27.26
N GLY A 146 -12.01 9.10 -27.26
CA GLY A 146 -10.95 9.87 -26.59
C GLY A 146 -9.96 8.99 -25.84
N VAL A 147 -9.17 9.63 -24.95
CA VAL A 147 -8.10 9.00 -24.18
C VAL A 147 -8.36 9.15 -22.68
N ILE A 148 -8.19 8.06 -21.92
CA ILE A 148 -8.12 8.08 -20.46
C ILE A 148 -6.66 7.85 -20.06
N GLU A 149 -6.11 8.77 -19.26
CA GLU A 149 -4.80 8.60 -18.63
C GLU A 149 -4.97 7.73 -17.36
N ALA A 150 -4.90 6.41 -17.54
CA ALA A 150 -4.84 5.47 -16.44
C ALA A 150 -3.40 5.30 -15.93
N LEU A 151 -3.24 4.55 -14.85
CA LEU A 151 -1.95 4.16 -14.31
C LEU A 151 -1.73 2.65 -14.47
N ALA A 152 -0.51 2.24 -14.81
CA ALA A 152 -0.07 0.86 -14.64
C ALA A 152 0.63 0.72 -13.29
N LEU A 153 0.14 -0.18 -12.45
CA LEU A 153 0.78 -0.58 -11.20
C LEU A 153 1.78 -1.70 -11.48
N ALA A 154 3.07 -1.37 -11.51
CA ALA A 154 4.17 -2.35 -11.57
C ALA A 154 5.54 -1.67 -11.35
N PRO A 155 6.43 -2.25 -10.52
CA PRO A 155 6.20 -3.41 -9.67
C PRO A 155 5.49 -3.05 -8.34
N MET A 156 5.08 -4.08 -7.62
CA MET A 156 4.77 -4.05 -6.20
C MET A 156 5.77 -4.98 -5.49
N ALA A 157 6.59 -4.45 -4.59
CA ALA A 157 7.65 -5.20 -3.91
C ALA A 157 7.56 -5.04 -2.39
N VAL A 158 7.78 -6.13 -1.67
CA VAL A 158 7.99 -6.11 -0.21
C VAL A 158 9.16 -7.03 0.08
N ALA A 159 10.10 -6.56 0.88
CA ALA A 159 11.27 -7.33 1.30
C ALA A 159 10.84 -8.70 1.86
N PRO A 160 11.46 -9.82 1.49
CA PRO A 160 11.00 -11.17 1.86
C PRO A 160 10.72 -11.37 3.36
N GLY A 161 11.59 -10.85 4.23
CA GLY A 161 11.43 -10.92 5.68
C GLY A 161 10.28 -10.08 6.26
N ARG A 162 9.64 -9.24 5.45
CA ARG A 162 8.52 -8.34 5.81
C ARG A 162 7.22 -8.68 5.08
N GLN A 163 7.22 -9.73 4.26
CA GLN A 163 6.02 -10.20 3.58
C GLN A 163 5.03 -10.85 4.56
N ARG A 164 3.75 -10.93 4.17
CA ARG A 164 2.65 -11.52 4.97
C ARG A 164 2.43 -10.85 6.35
N GLN A 165 3.00 -9.66 6.57
CA GLN A 165 2.84 -8.86 7.78
C GLN A 165 1.97 -7.60 7.57
N GLY A 166 1.27 -7.52 6.44
CA GLY A 166 0.38 -6.39 6.11
C GLY A 166 1.03 -5.22 5.36
N VAL A 167 2.37 -5.12 5.35
CA VAL A 167 3.13 -4.03 4.70
C VAL A 167 2.65 -3.72 3.28
N GLY A 168 2.57 -4.74 2.42
CA GLY A 168 2.14 -4.54 1.03
C GLY A 168 0.69 -4.09 0.89
N ALA A 169 -0.17 -4.47 1.82
CA ALA A 169 -1.58 -4.06 1.80
C ALA A 169 -1.74 -2.61 2.26
N ASP A 170 -0.89 -2.14 3.17
CA ASP A 170 -0.91 -0.75 3.65
C ASP A 170 -0.34 0.19 2.62
N LEU A 171 0.82 -0.20 2.07
CA LEU A 171 1.48 0.52 1.00
C LEU A 171 0.54 0.70 -0.19
N LEU A 172 -0.14 -0.36 -0.63
CA LEU A 172 -1.07 -0.26 -1.75
C LEU A 172 -2.28 0.64 -1.43
N ARG A 173 -2.91 0.50 -0.26
CA ARG A 173 -4.06 1.36 0.10
C ARG A 173 -3.68 2.84 0.14
N ALA A 174 -2.63 3.18 0.87
CA ALA A 174 -2.16 4.55 0.99
C ALA A 174 -1.74 5.13 -0.38
N ALA A 175 -1.09 4.34 -1.22
CA ALA A 175 -0.72 4.76 -2.56
C ALA A 175 -1.93 5.00 -3.48
N LEU A 176 -2.97 4.15 -3.42
CA LEU A 176 -4.20 4.35 -4.19
C LEU A 176 -4.96 5.59 -3.73
N ASP A 177 -5.03 5.84 -2.41
CA ASP A 177 -5.67 7.03 -1.85
C ASP A 177 -4.91 8.30 -2.25
N ALA A 178 -3.57 8.28 -2.22
CA ALA A 178 -2.74 9.37 -2.71
C ALA A 178 -2.93 9.59 -4.22
N CYS A 179 -2.98 8.53 -5.03
CA CYS A 179 -3.24 8.64 -6.46
C CYS A 179 -4.62 9.25 -6.74
N ARG A 180 -5.65 8.86 -5.97
CA ARG A 180 -6.99 9.45 -6.06
C ARG A 180 -6.97 10.94 -5.73
N GLY A 181 -6.28 11.33 -4.66
CA GLY A 181 -6.11 12.74 -4.26
C GLY A 181 -5.36 13.58 -5.29
N ARG A 182 -4.49 12.96 -6.11
CA ARG A 182 -3.77 13.59 -7.23
C ARG A 182 -4.58 13.67 -8.53
N GLY A 183 -5.84 13.24 -8.51
CA GLY A 183 -6.73 13.31 -9.68
C GLY A 183 -6.57 12.18 -10.69
N HIS A 184 -5.82 11.12 -10.36
CA HIS A 184 -5.78 9.93 -11.22
C HIS A 184 -7.12 9.21 -11.19
N ARG A 185 -7.52 8.66 -12.35
CA ARG A 185 -8.90 8.18 -12.56
C ARG A 185 -9.05 6.66 -12.51
N ALA A 186 -8.03 5.92 -12.96
CA ALA A 186 -8.05 4.46 -12.99
C ALA A 186 -6.63 3.89 -12.85
N VAL A 187 -6.55 2.65 -12.36
CA VAL A 187 -5.32 1.87 -12.23
C VAL A 187 -5.56 0.50 -12.85
N VAL A 188 -4.58 -0.01 -13.58
CA VAL A 188 -4.54 -1.35 -14.15
C VAL A 188 -3.36 -2.11 -13.54
N VAL A 189 -3.54 -3.41 -13.33
CA VAL A 189 -2.51 -4.30 -12.82
C VAL A 189 -2.57 -5.65 -13.51
N LEU A 190 -1.41 -6.26 -13.73
CA LEU A 190 -1.27 -7.67 -14.03
C LEU A 190 -0.76 -8.37 -12.77
N GLY A 191 -1.58 -9.22 -12.13
CA GLY A 191 -1.21 -9.76 -10.83
C GLY A 191 -2.06 -10.92 -10.31
N HIS A 192 -1.79 -11.31 -9.06
CA HIS A 192 -2.46 -12.43 -8.42
C HIS A 192 -3.95 -12.16 -8.19
N ALA A 193 -4.80 -13.03 -8.73
CA ALA A 193 -6.26 -12.91 -8.67
C ALA A 193 -6.82 -12.94 -7.23
N ASP A 194 -6.09 -13.46 -6.26
CA ASP A 194 -6.53 -13.47 -4.85
C ASP A 194 -5.99 -12.27 -4.05
N TYR A 195 -4.99 -11.55 -4.58
CA TYR A 195 -4.35 -10.45 -3.87
C TYR A 195 -5.06 -9.12 -4.11
N TYR A 196 -5.23 -8.74 -5.38
CA TYR A 196 -5.67 -7.41 -5.80
C TYR A 196 -7.17 -7.13 -5.61
N PRO A 197 -8.10 -8.11 -5.75
CA PRO A 197 -9.52 -7.85 -5.53
C PRO A 197 -9.88 -7.37 -4.12
N ARG A 198 -9.05 -7.67 -3.12
CA ARG A 198 -9.20 -7.15 -1.74
C ARG A 198 -9.05 -5.62 -1.63
N PHE A 199 -8.61 -4.96 -2.71
CA PHE A 199 -8.49 -3.50 -2.83
C PHE A 199 -9.46 -2.92 -3.86
N GLY A 200 -10.37 -3.73 -4.41
CA GLY A 200 -11.37 -3.31 -5.40
C GLY A 200 -10.96 -3.48 -6.87
N PHE A 201 -9.79 -4.07 -7.15
CA PHE A 201 -9.42 -4.43 -8.52
C PHE A 201 -10.34 -5.54 -9.04
N SER A 202 -10.70 -5.47 -10.32
CA SER A 202 -11.64 -6.38 -10.94
C SER A 202 -11.22 -6.73 -12.37
N ALA A 203 -11.22 -8.03 -12.68
CA ALA A 203 -11.05 -8.51 -14.04
C ALA A 203 -12.25 -8.09 -14.92
N ALA A 204 -13.47 -8.11 -14.36
CA ALA A 204 -14.68 -7.70 -15.08
C ALA A 204 -14.65 -6.20 -15.46
N LEU A 205 -14.05 -5.34 -14.64
CA LEU A 205 -13.81 -3.94 -15.04
C LEU A 205 -12.78 -3.85 -16.18
N ALA A 206 -11.78 -4.73 -16.16
CA ALA A 206 -10.71 -4.77 -17.15
C ALA A 206 -11.14 -5.35 -18.51
N GLU A 207 -12.24 -6.10 -18.60
CA GLU A 207 -12.78 -6.64 -19.86
C GLU A 207 -13.08 -5.57 -20.92
N ARG A 208 -13.33 -4.33 -20.48
CA ARG A 208 -13.52 -3.17 -21.35
C ARG A 208 -12.22 -2.68 -22.00
N LEU A 209 -11.08 -3.14 -21.51
CA LEU A 209 -9.75 -2.70 -21.90
C LEU A 209 -9.08 -3.81 -22.73
N ARG A 210 -8.80 -3.54 -24.00
CA ARG A 210 -7.99 -4.41 -24.83
C ARG A 210 -6.54 -4.31 -24.37
N SER A 211 -5.98 -5.45 -24.02
CA SER A 211 -4.64 -5.61 -23.45
C SER A 211 -3.91 -6.76 -24.11
N PRO A 212 -2.58 -6.68 -24.28
CA PRO A 212 -1.78 -7.82 -24.74
C PRO A 212 -1.77 -8.98 -23.73
N PHE A 213 -2.24 -8.75 -22.50
CA PHE A 213 -2.29 -9.77 -21.43
C PHE A 213 -3.72 -10.28 -21.24
N PRO A 214 -4.01 -11.54 -21.61
CA PRO A 214 -5.34 -12.12 -21.44
C PRO A 214 -5.57 -12.65 -20.02
N GLY A 215 -6.83 -12.86 -19.69
CA GLY A 215 -7.25 -13.68 -18.55
C GLY A 215 -7.43 -12.91 -17.23
N PRO A 216 -7.73 -13.66 -16.14
CA PRO A 216 -8.22 -13.08 -14.88
C PRO A 216 -7.15 -12.31 -14.08
N HIS A 217 -5.89 -12.36 -14.53
CA HIS A 217 -4.78 -11.66 -13.89
C HIS A 217 -4.69 -10.19 -14.31
N PHE A 218 -5.30 -9.84 -15.44
CA PHE A 218 -5.40 -8.46 -15.89
C PHE A 218 -6.64 -7.82 -15.23
N MET A 219 -6.41 -6.84 -14.36
CA MET A 219 -7.45 -6.25 -13.53
C MET A 219 -7.39 -4.73 -13.56
N ALA A 220 -8.54 -4.09 -13.39
CA ALA A 220 -8.68 -2.64 -13.33
C ALA A 220 -9.36 -2.21 -12.04
N LEU A 221 -9.02 -1.01 -11.58
CA LEU A 221 -9.66 -0.31 -10.47
C LEU A 221 -9.97 1.12 -10.90
N GLU A 222 -11.21 1.55 -10.67
CA GLU A 222 -11.59 2.95 -10.80
C GLU A 222 -11.24 3.70 -9.51
N LEU A 223 -10.37 4.71 -9.62
CA LEU A 223 -10.10 5.63 -8.52
C LEU A 223 -11.22 6.67 -8.39
N VAL A 224 -11.80 7.04 -9.53
CA VAL A 224 -13.01 7.86 -9.65
C VAL A 224 -14.14 6.95 -10.17
N PRO A 225 -15.23 6.76 -9.42
CA PRO A 225 -16.33 5.90 -9.86
C PRO A 225 -16.84 6.26 -11.26
N GLY A 226 -17.02 5.25 -12.12
CA GLY A 226 -17.46 5.41 -13.50
C GLY A 226 -16.39 5.95 -14.45
N ALA A 227 -15.12 6.04 -14.04
CA ALA A 227 -14.04 6.50 -14.90
C ALA A 227 -13.90 5.69 -16.20
N LEU A 228 -14.21 4.39 -16.18
CA LEU A 228 -14.17 3.47 -17.31
C LEU A 228 -15.57 3.14 -17.86
N ALA A 229 -16.62 3.76 -17.32
CA ALA A 229 -18.00 3.51 -17.77
C ALA A 229 -18.18 3.94 -19.22
N GLY A 230 -18.72 3.05 -20.05
CA GLY A 230 -18.95 3.28 -21.48
C GLY A 230 -17.68 3.43 -22.32
N PHE A 231 -16.50 3.17 -21.74
CA PHE A 231 -15.22 3.31 -22.42
C PHE A 231 -14.67 1.94 -22.80
N GLU A 232 -14.50 1.69 -24.10
CA GLU A 232 -13.85 0.49 -24.64
C GLU A 232 -12.59 0.88 -25.41
N GLY A 233 -11.42 0.57 -24.86
CA GLY A 233 -10.16 1.13 -25.34
C GLY A 233 -8.98 0.17 -25.29
N GLN A 234 -7.93 0.50 -26.02
CA GLN A 234 -6.65 -0.21 -26.02
C GLN A 234 -5.72 0.41 -24.99
N VAL A 235 -5.10 -0.40 -24.13
CA VAL A 235 -4.04 0.07 -23.22
C VAL A 235 -2.69 0.11 -23.92
N PHE A 236 -1.89 1.13 -23.60
CA PHE A 236 -0.53 1.31 -24.13
C PHE A 236 0.47 1.41 -22.98
N TYR A 237 1.23 0.34 -22.77
CA TYR A 237 2.29 0.32 -21.76
C TYR A 237 3.48 1.18 -22.19
N ALA A 238 4.21 1.71 -21.21
CA ALA A 238 5.46 2.40 -21.50
C ALA A 238 6.45 1.45 -22.19
N PRO A 239 7.26 1.92 -23.17
CA PRO A 239 8.21 1.10 -23.90
C PRO A 239 9.12 0.20 -23.04
N PRO A 240 9.60 0.61 -21.85
CA PRO A 240 10.42 -0.27 -21.00
C PRO A 240 9.75 -1.58 -20.58
N PHE A 241 8.42 -1.67 -20.59
CA PHE A 241 7.72 -2.93 -20.32
C PHE A 241 7.90 -3.97 -21.43
N GLY A 242 8.38 -3.59 -22.62
CA GLY A 242 8.61 -4.51 -23.74
C GLY A 242 7.33 -5.12 -24.33
N VAL A 243 6.18 -4.50 -24.09
CA VAL A 243 4.88 -4.91 -24.62
C VAL A 243 4.44 -3.87 -25.65
N GLY A 244 4.34 -4.30 -26.91
CA GLY A 244 3.94 -3.49 -28.05
C GLY A 244 3.50 -4.39 -29.19
#